data_AF-A0A1I3XM15-F1
#
_entry.id   AF-A0A1I3XM15-F1
#
_cell.length_a   1.000
_cell.length_b   1.000
_cell.length_c   1.000
_cell.angle_alpha   90.00
_cell.angle_beta   90.00
_cell.angle_gamma   90.00
#
_symmetry.space_group_name_H-M   'P 1'
#
loop_
_entity.id
_entity.type
_entity.pdbx_description
1 polymer ?
#
loop_
_entity_poly.entity_id
_entity_poly.type
_entity_poly.pdbx_seq_one_letter_code
_entity_poly.pdbx_strand_id
1 'polypeptide(L)'
;MSMTIDPGTETSEAAIRAALRAELDPALSALHSFVDRRIAELSAELHASVEIADMGESRMSSELARIQEQISQLIAVPAAATRNSGLELEAVVQATEAAANTIMEAAEAIQDWVAGGGQDATAVAAIAARVNSIFEACSFQDVTGQRIRRAIQHLQQVENMLETMVPDGAKSETTRPSVQVATAIRTVEKPSGGDLGQDDIDALLNM
;
A
#
# COMPACT_ATOMS: atom_id res chain seq x y z
N MET A 1 64.92 -40.50 -72.94
CA MET A 1 65.45 -39.76 -71.78
C MET A 1 64.51 -40.06 -70.61
N SER A 2 64.60 -41.28 -70.07
CA SER A 2 63.73 -41.73 -68.99
C SER A 2 64.48 -41.49 -67.68
N MET A 3 63.98 -40.55 -66.90
CA MET A 3 64.53 -40.19 -65.60
C MET A 3 64.20 -41.34 -64.63
N THR A 4 65.13 -42.28 -64.49
CA THR A 4 65.05 -43.36 -63.51
C THR A 4 65.18 -42.72 -62.14
N ILE A 5 64.04 -42.55 -61.45
CA ILE A 5 63.99 -42.16 -60.05
C ILE A 5 64.67 -43.29 -59.26
N ASP A 6 65.65 -42.92 -58.46
CA ASP A 6 66.50 -43.86 -57.72
C ASP A 6 65.67 -44.56 -56.62
N PRO A 7 65.42 -45.88 -56.72
CA PRO A 7 64.56 -46.63 -55.79
C PRO A 7 65.05 -46.64 -54.33
N GLY A 8 66.31 -46.26 -54.09
CA GLY A 8 66.87 -46.10 -52.75
C GLY A 8 66.35 -44.87 -51.99
N THR A 9 65.88 -43.83 -52.71
CA THR A 9 65.39 -42.59 -52.08
C THR A 9 63.94 -42.70 -51.62
N GLU A 10 63.06 -43.35 -52.40
CA GLU A 10 61.64 -43.54 -52.03
C GLU A 10 61.46 -44.47 -50.82
N THR A 11 62.30 -45.51 -50.70
CA THR A 11 62.28 -46.44 -49.55
C THR A 11 62.81 -45.79 -48.28
N SER A 12 63.82 -44.92 -48.38
CA SER A 12 64.32 -44.12 -47.25
C SER A 12 63.30 -43.09 -46.77
N GLU A 13 62.64 -42.39 -47.70
CA GLU A 13 61.63 -41.39 -47.35
C GLU A 13 60.37 -42.01 -46.71
N ALA A 14 59.92 -43.17 -47.21
CA ALA A 14 58.82 -43.92 -46.62
C ALA A 14 59.17 -44.46 -45.22
N ALA A 15 60.40 -44.93 -45.00
CA ALA A 15 60.88 -45.40 -43.71
C ALA A 15 60.97 -44.26 -42.68
N ILE A 16 61.44 -43.07 -43.09
CA ILE A 16 61.48 -41.87 -42.26
C ILE A 16 60.06 -41.41 -41.90
N ARG A 17 59.13 -41.41 -42.86
CA ARG A 17 57.72 -41.07 -42.60
C ARG A 17 57.05 -42.05 -41.63
N ALA A 18 57.34 -43.35 -41.76
CA ALA A 18 56.81 -44.37 -40.87
C ALA A 18 57.38 -44.23 -39.44
N ALA A 19 58.69 -44.00 -39.30
CA ALA A 19 59.33 -43.76 -38.02
C ALA A 19 58.81 -42.49 -37.34
N LEU A 20 58.62 -41.42 -38.10
CA LEU A 20 58.04 -40.17 -37.60
C LEU A 20 56.59 -40.37 -37.12
N ARG A 21 55.79 -41.17 -37.84
CA ARG A 21 54.41 -41.50 -37.42
C ARG A 21 54.39 -42.34 -36.14
N ALA A 22 55.28 -43.33 -36.04
CA ALA A 22 55.39 -44.18 -34.86
C ALA A 22 55.76 -43.39 -33.59
N GLU A 23 56.54 -42.31 -33.73
CA GLU A 23 56.89 -41.39 -32.64
C GLU A 23 55.79 -40.36 -32.35
N LEU A 24 55.17 -39.77 -33.37
CA LEU A 24 54.19 -38.69 -33.21
C LEU A 24 52.77 -39.16 -32.86
N ASP A 25 52.33 -40.32 -33.39
CA ASP A 25 50.97 -40.83 -33.16
C ASP A 25 50.65 -41.04 -31.67
N PRO A 26 51.55 -41.61 -30.84
CA PRO A 26 51.32 -41.73 -29.40
C PRO A 26 51.16 -40.36 -28.72
N ALA A 27 51.98 -39.38 -29.09
CA ALA A 27 51.94 -38.03 -28.52
C ALA A 27 50.66 -37.28 -28.92
N LEU A 28 50.25 -37.37 -30.19
CA LEU A 28 48.99 -36.80 -30.69
C LEU A 28 47.78 -37.49 -30.07
N SER A 29 47.79 -38.82 -29.93
CA SER A 29 46.72 -39.55 -29.28
C SER A 29 46.59 -39.19 -27.80
N ALA A 30 47.72 -38.99 -27.10
CA ALA A 30 47.71 -38.54 -25.72
C ALA A 30 47.17 -37.11 -25.60
N LEU A 31 47.53 -36.22 -26.54
CA LEU A 31 47.01 -34.86 -26.59
C LEU A 31 45.49 -34.83 -26.85
N HIS A 32 44.99 -35.61 -27.81
CA HIS A 32 43.55 -35.72 -28.07
C HIS A 32 42.80 -36.24 -26.84
N SER A 33 43.30 -37.32 -26.22
CA SER A 33 42.70 -37.87 -24.99
C SER A 33 42.69 -36.85 -23.84
N PHE A 34 43.77 -36.08 -23.69
CA PHE A 34 43.83 -35.00 -22.72
C PHE A 34 42.82 -33.90 -23.01
N VAL A 35 42.70 -33.47 -24.28
CA VAL A 35 41.74 -32.43 -24.70
C VAL A 35 40.30 -32.90 -24.50
N ASP A 36 39.96 -34.13 -24.90
CA ASP A 36 38.61 -34.69 -24.71
C ASP A 36 38.23 -34.72 -23.23
N ARG A 37 39.17 -35.12 -22.37
CA ARG A 37 38.96 -35.10 -20.92
C ARG A 37 38.77 -33.68 -20.38
N ARG A 38 39.56 -32.71 -20.86
CA ARG A 38 39.42 -31.29 -20.46
C ARG A 38 38.11 -30.69 -20.93
N ILE A 39 37.68 -30.98 -22.16
CA ILE A 39 36.39 -30.55 -22.71
C ILE A 39 35.25 -31.13 -21.88
N ALA A 40 35.30 -32.42 -21.52
CA ALA A 40 34.29 -33.06 -20.69
C ALA A 40 34.21 -32.43 -19.29
N GLU A 41 35.36 -32.21 -18.63
CA GLU A 41 35.42 -31.56 -17.31
C GLU A 41 34.89 -30.12 -17.37
N LEU A 42 35.34 -29.30 -18.33
CA LEU A 42 34.88 -27.91 -18.50
C LEU A 42 33.39 -27.84 -18.86
N SER A 43 32.89 -28.78 -19.67
CA SER A 43 31.46 -28.82 -20.04
C SER A 43 30.59 -29.10 -18.82
N ALA A 44 31.02 -30.01 -17.94
CA ALA A 44 30.31 -30.29 -16.70
C ALA A 44 30.33 -29.10 -15.73
N GLU A 45 31.48 -28.43 -15.59
CA GLU A 45 31.64 -27.25 -14.73
C GLU A 45 30.83 -26.05 -15.25
N LEU A 46 30.84 -25.82 -16.57
CA LEU A 46 30.03 -24.79 -17.22
C LEU A 46 28.53 -25.06 -17.02
N HIS A 47 28.10 -26.32 -17.21
CA HIS A 47 26.69 -26.69 -17.04
C HIS A 47 26.22 -26.44 -15.60
N ALA A 48 26.99 -26.87 -14.60
CA ALA A 48 26.70 -26.59 -13.20
C ALA A 48 26.66 -25.09 -12.90
N SER A 49 27.55 -24.29 -13.50
CA SER A 49 27.56 -22.84 -13.33
C SER A 49 26.32 -22.17 -13.93
N VAL A 50 25.87 -22.64 -15.10
CA VAL A 50 24.64 -22.16 -15.75
C VAL A 50 23.41 -22.52 -14.92
N GLU A 51 23.31 -23.76 -14.41
CA GLU A 51 22.20 -24.16 -13.55
C GLU A 51 22.10 -23.30 -12.27
N ILE A 52 23.23 -23.02 -11.63
CA ILE A 52 23.27 -22.14 -10.45
C ILE A 52 22.81 -20.72 -10.80
N ALA A 53 23.22 -20.19 -11.96
CA ALA A 53 22.80 -18.88 -12.43
C ALA A 53 21.29 -18.83 -12.69
N ASP A 54 20.73 -19.80 -13.40
CA ASP A 54 19.29 -19.92 -13.69
C ASP A 54 18.46 -20.02 -12.39
N MET A 55 18.94 -20.81 -11.43
CA MET A 55 18.33 -20.89 -10.10
C MET A 55 18.37 -19.54 -9.36
N GLY A 56 19.48 -18.80 -9.49
CA GLY A 56 19.64 -17.47 -8.94
C GLY A 56 18.65 -16.47 -9.55
N GLU A 57 18.53 -16.44 -10.87
CA GLU A 57 17.59 -15.59 -11.60
C GLU A 57 16.13 -15.89 -11.22
N SER A 58 15.76 -17.17 -11.17
CA SER A 58 14.43 -17.60 -10.77
C SER A 58 14.08 -17.15 -9.35
N ARG A 59 15.03 -17.29 -8.42
CA ARG A 59 14.87 -16.82 -7.03
C ARG A 59 14.72 -15.30 -6.97
N MET A 60 15.57 -14.55 -7.65
CA MET A 60 15.48 -13.08 -7.69
C MET A 60 14.16 -12.62 -8.28
N SER A 61 13.69 -13.25 -9.37
CA SER A 61 12.39 -12.96 -9.97
C SER A 61 11.24 -13.20 -8.97
N SER A 62 11.28 -14.32 -8.23
CA SER A 62 10.27 -14.62 -7.22
C SER A 62 10.27 -13.63 -6.04
N GLU A 63 11.46 -13.20 -5.59
CA GLU A 63 11.59 -12.19 -4.53
C GLU A 63 11.15 -10.81 -5.02
N LEU A 64 11.47 -10.42 -6.26
CA LEU A 64 10.99 -9.18 -6.85
C LEU A 64 9.47 -9.17 -6.99
N ALA A 65 8.86 -10.28 -7.41
CA ALA A 65 7.41 -10.40 -7.47
C ALA A 65 6.77 -10.25 -6.08
N ARG A 66 7.38 -10.86 -5.06
CA ARG A 66 6.94 -10.73 -3.67
C ARG A 66 7.06 -9.28 -3.15
N ILE A 67 8.17 -8.61 -3.45
CA ILE A 67 8.38 -7.20 -3.09
C ILE A 67 7.34 -6.31 -3.80
N GLN A 68 7.09 -6.53 -5.09
CA GLN A 68 6.07 -5.78 -5.83
C GLN A 68 4.68 -5.97 -5.24
N GLU A 69 4.33 -7.19 -4.83
CA GLU A 69 3.07 -7.49 -4.16
C GLU A 69 2.98 -6.77 -2.81
N GLN A 70 4.04 -6.81 -1.99
CA GLN A 70 4.09 -6.08 -0.72
C GLN A 70 3.96 -4.56 -0.91
N ILE A 71 4.62 -3.98 -1.91
CA ILE A 71 4.48 -2.54 -2.25
C ILE A 71 3.05 -2.22 -2.68
N SER A 72 2.44 -3.09 -3.48
CA SER A 72 1.06 -2.90 -3.94
C SER A 72 0.08 -2.87 -2.76
N GLN A 73 0.26 -3.77 -1.79
CA GLN A 73 -0.52 -3.79 -0.55
C GLN A 73 -0.27 -2.55 0.32
N LEU A 74 0.99 -2.08 0.39
CA LEU A 74 1.39 -0.87 1.13
C LEU A 74 0.71 0.39 0.59
N ILE A 75 0.42 0.45 -0.71
CA ILE A 75 -0.19 1.62 -1.34
C ILE A 75 -1.71 1.52 -1.34
N ALA A 76 -2.26 0.36 -1.70
CA ALA A 76 -3.69 0.21 -1.96
C ALA A 76 -4.56 0.37 -0.70
N VAL A 77 -4.16 -0.25 0.42
CA VAL A 77 -4.97 -0.24 1.65
C VAL A 77 -4.98 1.14 2.32
N PRO A 78 -3.82 1.80 2.52
CA PRO A 78 -3.79 3.19 3.00
C PRO A 78 -4.53 4.19 2.12
N ALA A 79 -4.46 4.04 0.79
CA ALA A 79 -5.15 4.94 -0.13
C ALA A 79 -6.68 4.87 0.02
N ALA A 80 -7.24 3.66 0.16
CA ALA A 80 -8.67 3.47 0.35
C ALA A 80 -9.15 4.05 1.70
N ALA A 81 -8.42 3.77 2.78
CA ALA A 81 -8.74 4.29 4.11
C ALA A 81 -8.62 5.82 4.19
N THR A 82 -7.56 6.40 3.62
CA THR A 82 -7.37 7.87 3.56
C THR A 82 -8.47 8.55 2.75
N ARG A 83 -8.89 7.94 1.63
CA ARG A 83 -10.02 8.44 0.84
C ARG A 83 -11.32 8.44 1.64
N ASN A 84 -11.60 7.38 2.40
CA ASN A 84 -12.77 7.32 3.26
C ASN A 84 -12.72 8.36 4.38
N SER A 85 -11.57 8.57 5.02
CA SER A 85 -11.40 9.65 6.00
C SER A 85 -11.61 11.04 5.39
N GLY A 86 -11.13 11.26 4.16
CA GLY A 86 -11.38 12.50 3.42
C GLY A 86 -12.87 12.75 3.19
N LEU A 87 -13.63 11.73 2.79
CA LEU A 87 -15.08 11.83 2.60
C LEU A 87 -15.82 12.13 3.92
N GLU A 88 -15.45 11.49 5.02
CA GLU A 88 -16.05 11.78 6.33
C GLU A 88 -15.78 13.22 6.77
N LEU A 89 -14.56 13.73 6.56
CA LEU A 89 -14.19 15.11 6.88
C LEU A 89 -14.89 16.14 5.98
N GLU A 90 -15.04 15.85 4.68
CA GLU A 90 -15.78 16.72 3.76
C GLU A 90 -17.26 16.79 4.15
N ALA A 91 -17.84 15.67 4.53
CA ALA A 91 -19.23 15.61 4.96
C ALA A 91 -19.44 16.28 6.34
N VAL A 92 -18.40 16.35 7.18
CA VAL A 92 -18.37 17.21 8.37
C VAL A 92 -18.43 18.68 7.96
N VAL A 93 -17.56 19.13 7.05
CA VAL A 93 -17.53 20.53 6.58
C VAL A 93 -18.91 20.96 6.07
N GLN A 94 -19.53 20.15 5.20
CA GLN A 94 -20.87 20.43 4.67
C GLN A 94 -21.94 20.52 5.77
N ALA A 95 -21.93 19.58 6.74
CA ALA A 95 -22.86 19.63 7.86
C ALA A 95 -22.66 20.87 8.74
N THR A 96 -21.41 21.27 8.97
CA THR A 96 -21.10 22.48 9.75
C THR A 96 -21.49 23.77 9.04
N GLU A 97 -21.34 23.84 7.71
CA GLU A 97 -21.74 24.98 6.90
C GLU A 97 -23.26 25.13 6.87
N ALA A 98 -23.99 24.03 6.65
CA ALA A 98 -25.45 24.02 6.67
C ALA A 98 -26.02 24.45 8.03
N ALA A 99 -25.44 23.94 9.13
CA ALA A 99 -25.84 24.33 10.47
C ALA A 99 -25.55 25.81 10.76
N ALA A 100 -24.38 26.32 10.36
CA ALA A 100 -24.03 27.72 10.53
C ALA A 100 -25.00 28.65 9.78
N ASN A 101 -25.35 28.33 8.54
CA ASN A 101 -26.36 29.08 7.77
C ASN A 101 -27.71 29.06 8.47
N THR A 102 -28.17 27.90 8.94
CA THR A 102 -29.46 27.78 9.67
C THR A 102 -29.48 28.62 10.94
N ILE A 103 -28.37 28.63 11.70
CA ILE A 103 -28.25 29.45 12.92
C ILE A 103 -28.29 30.94 12.56
N MET A 104 -27.60 31.36 11.50
CA MET A 104 -27.58 32.74 11.04
C MET A 104 -28.97 33.22 10.57
N GLU A 105 -29.65 32.43 9.75
CA GLU A 105 -31.02 32.72 9.28
C GLU A 105 -32.01 32.83 10.45
N ALA A 106 -31.90 31.94 11.44
CA ALA A 106 -32.75 32.00 12.64
C ALA A 106 -32.45 33.24 13.49
N ALA A 107 -31.19 33.63 13.62
CA ALA A 107 -30.78 34.83 14.35
C ALA A 107 -31.24 36.12 13.64
N GLU A 108 -31.10 36.20 12.32
CA GLU A 108 -31.60 37.31 11.50
C GLU A 108 -33.13 37.45 11.64
N ALA A 109 -33.87 36.35 11.55
CA ALA A 109 -35.32 36.35 11.74
C ALA A 109 -35.74 36.84 13.15
N ILE A 110 -34.98 36.50 14.18
CA ILE A 110 -35.20 37.02 15.54
C ILE A 110 -34.90 38.52 15.60
N GLN A 111 -33.81 38.99 14.97
CA GLN A 111 -33.43 40.40 14.96
C GLN A 111 -34.47 41.28 14.23
N ASP A 112 -34.93 40.86 13.06
CA ASP A 112 -35.97 41.56 12.29
C ASP A 112 -37.27 41.69 13.08
N TRP A 113 -37.62 40.63 13.83
CA TRP A 113 -38.77 40.63 14.71
C TRP A 113 -38.62 41.65 15.86
N VAL A 114 -37.44 41.72 16.49
CA VAL A 114 -37.17 42.67 17.60
C VAL A 114 -37.25 44.10 17.08
N ALA A 115 -36.66 44.37 15.91
CA ALA A 115 -36.69 45.67 15.26
C ALA A 115 -38.12 46.09 14.85
N GLY A 116 -38.98 45.14 14.52
CA GLY A 116 -40.39 45.36 14.17
C GLY A 116 -41.32 45.71 15.34
N GLY A 117 -40.83 45.69 16.58
CA GLY A 117 -41.61 46.11 17.75
C GLY A 117 -42.61 45.08 18.29
N GLY A 118 -42.34 43.78 18.10
CA GLY A 118 -43.21 42.69 18.57
C GLY A 118 -43.41 42.70 20.09
N GLN A 119 -44.62 43.01 20.56
CA GLN A 119 -45.01 42.98 21.98
C GLN A 119 -46.20 42.04 22.26
N ASP A 120 -46.69 41.29 21.26
CA ASP A 120 -47.87 40.42 21.37
C ASP A 120 -47.50 38.94 21.65
N ALA A 121 -48.44 38.15 22.17
CA ALA A 121 -48.26 36.74 22.49
C ALA A 121 -47.93 35.87 21.26
N THR A 122 -48.45 36.22 20.08
CA THR A 122 -48.10 35.58 18.79
C THR A 122 -46.62 35.72 18.45
N ALA A 123 -46.01 36.80 18.94
CA ALA A 123 -44.69 37.24 18.62
C ALA A 123 -43.64 36.48 19.48
N VAL A 124 -44.01 36.10 20.72
CA VAL A 124 -43.24 35.17 21.59
C VAL A 124 -43.15 33.76 20.99
N ALA A 125 -44.24 33.25 20.41
CA ALA A 125 -44.26 31.92 19.81
C ALA A 125 -43.32 31.82 18.58
N ALA A 126 -43.24 32.87 17.78
CA ALA A 126 -42.34 32.94 16.63
C ALA A 126 -40.85 32.91 17.04
N ILE A 127 -40.47 33.61 18.10
CA ILE A 127 -39.11 33.55 18.66
C ILE A 127 -38.82 32.14 19.19
N ALA A 128 -39.74 31.56 19.97
CA ALA A 128 -39.54 30.22 20.53
C ALA A 128 -39.28 29.18 19.43
N ALA A 129 -39.98 29.27 18.29
CA ALA A 129 -39.74 28.42 17.13
C ALA A 129 -38.34 28.62 16.52
N ARG A 130 -37.87 29.88 16.38
CA ARG A 130 -36.52 30.16 15.85
C ARG A 130 -35.41 29.72 16.80
N VAL A 131 -35.59 29.91 18.10
CA VAL A 131 -34.68 29.38 19.12
C VAL A 131 -34.65 27.85 19.07
N ASN A 132 -35.78 27.19 18.85
CA ASN A 132 -35.80 25.73 18.66
C ASN A 132 -35.05 25.31 17.39
N SER A 133 -35.19 26.02 16.28
CA SER A 133 -34.38 25.78 15.07
C SER A 133 -32.88 25.94 15.32
N ILE A 134 -32.46 26.88 16.18
CA ILE A 134 -31.05 27.02 16.59
C ILE A 134 -30.60 25.78 17.39
N PHE A 135 -31.42 25.29 18.34
CA PHE A 135 -31.09 24.09 19.11
C PHE A 135 -30.99 22.84 18.23
N GLU A 136 -31.93 22.67 17.30
CA GLU A 136 -31.89 21.58 16.32
C GLU A 136 -30.66 21.69 15.42
N ALA A 137 -30.36 22.89 14.90
CA ALA A 137 -29.18 23.13 14.11
C ALA A 137 -27.91 22.79 14.89
N CYS A 138 -27.82 23.14 16.18
CA CYS A 138 -26.69 22.82 17.08
C CYS A 138 -26.48 21.31 17.30
N SER A 139 -27.48 20.46 17.05
CA SER A 139 -27.33 19.00 17.15
C SER A 139 -26.32 18.43 16.13
N PHE A 140 -25.98 19.18 15.07
CA PHE A 140 -24.92 18.84 14.11
C PHE A 140 -23.56 18.57 14.75
N GLN A 141 -23.30 19.12 15.95
CA GLN A 141 -22.06 18.89 16.67
C GLN A 141 -21.87 17.42 17.04
N ASP A 142 -22.94 16.69 17.38
CA ASP A 142 -22.82 15.28 17.74
C ASP A 142 -22.49 14.42 16.52
N VAL A 143 -23.24 14.61 15.42
CA VAL A 143 -22.98 13.96 14.12
C VAL A 143 -21.57 14.27 13.63
N THR A 144 -21.14 15.53 13.74
CA THR A 144 -19.77 15.95 13.39
C THR A 144 -18.73 15.24 14.25
N GLY A 145 -18.94 15.18 15.57
CA GLY A 145 -18.04 14.49 16.49
C GLY A 145 -17.92 13.00 16.18
N GLN A 146 -19.02 12.33 15.83
CA GLN A 146 -19.00 10.92 15.43
C GLN A 146 -18.19 10.69 14.15
N ARG A 147 -18.37 11.55 13.15
CA ARG A 147 -17.66 11.43 11.85
C ARG A 147 -16.18 11.74 11.95
N ILE A 148 -15.80 12.77 12.72
CA ILE A 148 -14.38 13.05 13.03
C ILE A 148 -13.73 11.85 13.73
N ARG A 149 -14.41 11.24 14.71
CA ARG A 149 -13.91 10.02 15.37
C ARG A 149 -13.67 8.88 14.38
N ARG A 150 -14.61 8.62 13.46
CA ARG A 150 -14.44 7.60 12.42
C ARG A 150 -13.27 7.89 11.49
N ALA A 151 -13.14 9.14 11.03
CA ALA A 151 -12.02 9.56 10.19
C ALA A 151 -10.66 9.35 10.88
N ILE A 152 -10.57 9.66 12.18
CA ILE A 152 -9.36 9.46 12.99
C ILE A 152 -9.05 7.99 13.20
N GLN A 153 -10.06 7.17 13.50
CA GLN A 153 -9.88 5.71 13.65
C GLN A 153 -9.34 5.08 12.37
N HIS A 154 -9.87 5.47 11.21
CA HIS A 154 -9.35 5.02 9.92
C HIS A 154 -7.89 5.46 9.69
N LEU A 155 -7.54 6.71 10.03
CA LEU A 155 -6.16 7.20 9.91
C LEU A 155 -5.19 6.48 10.86
N GLN A 156 -5.61 6.21 12.10
CA GLN A 156 -4.83 5.43 13.07
C GLN A 156 -4.63 3.99 12.62
N GLN A 157 -5.64 3.39 11.98
CA GLN A 157 -5.51 2.06 11.41
C GLN A 157 -4.47 2.02 10.27
N VAL A 158 -4.44 3.06 9.43
CA VAL A 158 -3.40 3.23 8.40
C VAL A 158 -2.02 3.38 9.04
N GLU A 159 -1.90 4.20 10.08
CA GLU A 159 -0.64 4.41 10.81
C GLU A 159 -0.12 3.09 11.40
N ASN A 160 -0.95 2.35 12.12
CA ASN A 160 -0.59 1.04 12.67
C ASN A 160 -0.16 0.04 11.58
N MET A 161 -0.87 0.00 10.46
CA MET A 161 -0.51 -0.87 9.34
C MET A 161 0.88 -0.52 8.80
N LEU A 162 1.17 0.76 8.61
CA LEU A 162 2.49 1.23 8.18
C LEU A 162 3.58 0.90 9.22
N GLU A 163 3.32 1.08 10.51
CA GLU A 163 4.26 0.76 11.59
C GLU A 163 4.61 -0.74 11.66
N THR A 164 3.63 -1.63 11.48
CA THR A 164 3.88 -3.09 11.48
C THR A 164 4.68 -3.57 10.29
N MET A 165 4.73 -2.79 9.21
CA MET A 165 5.41 -3.15 7.96
C MET A 165 6.81 -2.54 7.82
N VAL A 166 7.18 -1.56 8.65
CA VAL A 166 8.54 -1.00 8.69
C VAL A 166 9.45 -1.94 9.52
N PRO A 167 10.53 -2.48 8.93
CA PRO A 167 11.46 -3.35 9.66
C PRO A 167 12.14 -2.60 10.82
N ASP A 168 12.42 -3.32 11.92
CA ASP A 168 12.89 -2.75 13.20
C ASP A 168 14.11 -1.83 13.10
N GLY A 169 14.95 -1.98 12.07
CA GLY A 169 16.13 -1.14 11.83
C GLY A 169 15.86 0.23 11.18
N ALA A 170 14.65 0.50 10.71
CA ALA A 170 14.25 1.76 10.07
C ALA A 170 13.22 2.56 10.91
N LYS A 171 12.87 2.06 12.11
CA LYS A 171 12.01 2.76 13.05
C LYS A 171 12.75 3.98 13.60
N SER A 172 12.62 5.11 12.92
CA SER A 172 13.04 6.40 13.47
C SER A 172 12.22 6.64 14.73
N GLU A 173 12.88 6.74 15.89
CA GLU A 173 12.27 7.15 17.17
C GLU A 173 11.63 8.52 16.99
N THR A 174 10.39 8.56 16.54
CA THR A 174 9.57 9.76 16.56
C THR A 174 8.33 9.37 17.32
N THR A 175 8.40 9.53 18.65
CA THR A 175 7.24 9.50 19.53
C THR A 175 6.25 10.53 19.01
N ARG A 176 5.28 10.11 18.20
CA ARG A 176 4.21 10.97 17.71
C ARG A 176 3.09 10.96 18.74
N PRO A 177 2.54 12.12 19.10
CA PRO A 177 1.47 12.19 20.07
C PRO A 177 0.23 11.50 19.51
N SER A 178 -0.31 10.52 20.23
CA SER A 178 -1.62 9.94 19.92
C SER A 178 -2.66 11.07 19.98
N VAL A 179 -3.26 11.42 18.85
CA VAL A 179 -4.31 12.45 18.79
C VAL A 179 -5.57 11.88 19.46
N GLN A 180 -5.75 12.18 20.75
CA GLN A 180 -7.00 11.94 21.45
C GLN A 180 -7.92 13.14 21.20
N VAL A 181 -8.93 12.98 20.34
CA VAL A 181 -9.97 13.99 20.18
C VAL A 181 -10.97 13.85 21.31
N ALA A 182 -10.74 14.61 22.37
CA ALA A 182 -11.74 14.89 23.39
C ALA A 182 -12.73 15.92 22.83
N THR A 183 -13.78 15.47 22.13
CA THR A 183 -14.96 16.32 21.93
C THR A 183 -15.62 16.49 23.29
N ALA A 184 -15.34 17.60 23.97
CA ALA A 184 -16.13 18.02 25.12
C ALA A 184 -17.51 18.43 24.61
N ILE A 185 -18.43 17.46 24.54
CA ILE A 185 -19.86 17.72 24.35
C ILE A 185 -20.30 18.47 25.62
N ARG A 186 -20.37 19.80 25.53
CA ARG A 186 -21.05 20.64 26.54
C ARG A 186 -22.50 20.81 26.12
N THR A 187 -23.25 19.73 26.21
CA THR A 187 -24.71 19.78 26.32
C THR A 187 -25.10 18.99 27.55
N VAL A 188 -26.19 19.42 28.18
CA VAL A 188 -26.72 18.95 29.46
C VAL A 188 -26.74 17.41 29.51
N GLU A 189 -26.35 16.87 30.66
CA GLU A 189 -26.22 15.46 31.03
C GLU A 189 -26.70 14.41 30.00
N LYS A 190 -25.74 13.57 29.61
CA LYS A 190 -25.90 12.32 28.87
C LYS A 190 -27.12 11.52 29.35
N PRO A 191 -28.14 11.23 28.50
CA PRO A 191 -29.04 10.13 28.81
C PRO A 191 -28.20 8.84 28.72
N SER A 192 -28.16 8.11 29.83
CA SER A 192 -27.54 6.79 29.89
C SER A 192 -28.46 5.78 29.19
N GLY A 193 -28.48 5.80 27.85
CA GLY A 193 -29.18 4.84 27.01
C GLY A 193 -28.38 4.62 25.74
N GLY A 194 -28.20 3.37 25.33
CA GLY A 194 -27.58 3.03 24.05
C GLY A 194 -28.38 3.61 22.88
N ASP A 195 -27.75 3.58 21.70
CA ASP A 195 -28.36 3.93 20.41
C ASP A 195 -29.72 3.24 20.30
N LEU A 196 -30.81 4.01 20.45
CA LEU A 196 -32.16 3.50 20.31
C LEU A 196 -32.36 3.27 18.82
N GLY A 197 -32.59 2.00 18.45
CA GLY A 197 -32.92 1.68 17.06
C GLY A 197 -34.21 2.38 16.66
N GLN A 198 -34.41 2.60 15.36
CA GLN A 198 -35.66 3.16 14.84
C GLN A 198 -36.89 2.39 15.34
N ASP A 199 -36.73 1.07 15.57
CA ASP A 199 -37.76 0.20 16.13
C ASP A 199 -38.13 0.55 17.59
N ASP A 200 -37.18 1.02 18.39
CA ASP A 200 -37.41 1.45 19.78
C ASP A 200 -38.11 2.81 19.84
N ILE A 201 -37.85 3.69 18.86
CA ILE A 201 -38.49 5.00 18.72
C ILE A 201 -39.96 4.84 18.31
N ASP A 202 -40.23 3.94 17.35
CA ASP A 202 -41.58 3.67 16.86
C ASP A 202 -42.46 3.00 17.92
N ALA A 203 -41.87 2.20 18.82
CA ALA A 203 -42.57 1.61 19.97
C ALA A 203 -42.97 2.65 21.04
N LEU A 204 -42.18 3.71 21.19
CA LEU A 204 -42.40 4.78 22.17
C LEU A 204 -43.47 5.79 21.72
N LEU A 205 -43.64 5.98 20.41
CA LEU A 205 -44.60 6.91 19.81
C LEU A 205 -46.01 6.32 19.59
N ASN A 206 -46.15 5.00 19.67
CA ASN A 206 -47.43 4.28 19.53
C ASN A 206 -48.07 3.87 20.87
N MET A 207 -47.67 4.51 21.99
CA MET A 207 -48.32 4.38 23.30
C MET A 207 -49.29 5.52 23.60
#